data_AF-A0A496R0U9-F1
#
_entry.id   AF-A0A496R0U9-F1
#
_cell.length_a   1.000
_cell.length_b   1.000
_cell.length_c   1.000
_cell.angle_alpha   90.00
_cell.angle_beta   90.00
_cell.angle_gamma   90.00
#
_symmetry.space_group_name_H-M   'P 1'
#
loop_
_entity.id
_entity.type
_entity.pdbx_description
1 polymer ?
#
loop_
_entity_poly.entity_id
_entity_poly.type
_entity_poly.pdbx_seq_one_letter_code
_entity_poly.pdbx_strand_id
1 'polypeptide(L)'
;MSRMGLWKPALLSIAPFGMDYNRNIEVESRTGGGRYTVNLYSYTCTCPDFTERRAMRPIGDLGRSCKHLRDAVLSLDTDAFGDELTRVIFKSPHGPYERIWFAPGPEGDVMALGMRSDKPWLSLFHRGGPGESYTRYGYHPEEKRWAYDSRPPEVEMILGLLKSVPDITLND
;
A
#
# COMPACT_ATOMS: atom_id res chain seq x y z
N MET A 1 -24.96 11.59 -11.20
CA MET A 1 -24.69 11.34 -9.77
C MET A 1 -23.31 10.72 -9.67
N SER A 2 -22.35 11.41 -9.07
CA SER A 2 -20.98 10.92 -8.93
C SER A 2 -21.01 9.67 -8.05
N ARG A 3 -20.49 8.52 -8.54
CA ARG A 3 -20.23 7.35 -7.69
C ARG A 3 -19.20 7.80 -6.66
N MET A 4 -19.64 8.19 -5.45
CA MET A 4 -18.72 8.32 -4.32
C MET A 4 -18.13 6.92 -4.11
N GLY A 5 -16.93 6.70 -4.64
CA GLY A 5 -16.24 5.43 -4.51
C GLY A 5 -16.04 5.11 -3.04
N LEU A 6 -16.35 3.88 -2.65
CA LEU A 6 -16.06 3.35 -1.31
C LEU A 6 -14.54 3.39 -1.01
N TRP A 7 -13.75 3.37 -2.08
CA TRP A 7 -12.30 3.45 -2.07
C TRP A 7 -11.79 4.89 -1.97
N LYS A 8 -11.03 5.19 -0.91
CA LYS A 8 -10.34 6.46 -0.71
C LYS A 8 -8.83 6.26 -0.81
N PRO A 9 -8.04 7.28 -1.23
CA PRO A 9 -6.59 7.20 -1.18
C PRO A 9 -6.09 6.85 0.22
N ALA A 10 -5.10 5.95 0.30
CA ALA A 10 -4.51 5.52 1.57
C ALA A 10 -3.55 6.57 2.13
N LEU A 11 -4.14 7.64 2.66
CA LEU A 11 -3.41 8.65 3.43
C LEU A 11 -3.17 8.14 4.85
N LEU A 12 -1.91 8.12 5.27
CA LEU A 12 -1.53 7.97 6.66
C LEU A 12 -2.22 9.06 7.48
N SER A 13 -2.79 8.65 8.61
CA SER A 13 -3.54 9.51 9.53
C SER A 13 -2.67 10.49 10.32
N ILE A 14 -1.33 10.39 10.22
CA ILE A 14 -0.37 11.20 10.98
C ILE A 14 0.79 11.60 10.06
N ALA A 15 1.39 12.77 10.35
CA ALA A 15 2.68 13.16 9.79
C ALA A 15 3.65 11.97 9.88
N PRO A 16 4.29 11.59 8.77
CA PRO A 16 4.51 10.18 8.44
C PRO A 16 5.38 9.45 9.47
N PHE A 17 6.31 10.15 10.11
CA PHE A 17 7.09 9.69 11.26
C PHE A 17 7.39 10.93 12.12
N GLY A 18 7.26 10.84 13.46
CA GLY A 18 7.39 11.99 14.38
C GLY A 18 8.70 12.81 14.22
N MET A 19 8.81 13.96 14.89
CA MET A 19 9.95 14.89 14.76
C MET A 19 11.33 14.22 14.98
N ASP A 20 11.40 13.15 15.76
CA ASP A 20 12.62 12.35 15.99
C ASP A 20 13.21 11.76 14.71
N TYR A 21 12.41 11.69 13.64
CA TYR A 21 12.78 11.19 12.33
C TYR A 21 13.04 12.29 11.30
N ASN A 22 13.13 13.56 11.73
CA ASN A 22 13.53 14.67 10.86
C ASN A 22 15.05 14.71 10.66
N ARG A 23 15.54 13.72 9.92
CA ARG A 23 16.94 13.61 9.53
C ARG A 23 17.07 12.90 8.21
N ASN A 24 18.18 13.18 7.54
CA ASN A 24 18.57 12.48 6.32
C ASN A 24 19.25 11.17 6.70
N ILE A 25 18.76 10.07 6.13
CA ILE A 25 19.31 8.72 6.29
C ILE A 25 19.83 8.30 4.92
N GLU A 26 21.08 7.88 4.84
CA GLU A 26 21.60 7.27 3.63
C GLU A 26 21.20 5.79 3.55
N VAL A 27 20.70 5.39 2.40
CA VAL A 27 20.28 4.02 2.12
C VAL A 27 20.86 3.56 0.79
N GLU A 28 21.33 2.32 0.76
CA GLU A 28 21.92 1.72 -0.43
C GLU A 28 20.86 1.05 -1.29
N SER A 29 20.94 1.22 -2.61
CA SER A 29 20.04 0.52 -3.53
C SER A 29 20.44 -0.94 -3.66
N ARG A 30 19.54 -1.84 -3.25
CA ARG A 30 19.71 -3.31 -3.38
C ARG A 30 19.75 -3.82 -4.82
N THR A 31 19.42 -3.00 -5.81
CA THR A 31 19.36 -3.40 -7.23
C THR A 31 20.41 -2.68 -8.10
N GLY A 32 21.44 -2.10 -7.48
CA GLY A 32 22.34 -1.17 -8.15
C GLY A 32 21.74 0.24 -8.27
N GLY A 33 22.59 1.23 -8.53
CA GLY A 33 22.20 2.64 -8.65
C GLY A 33 22.72 3.57 -7.54
N GLY A 34 23.59 3.09 -6.66
CA GLY A 34 24.28 3.92 -5.67
C GLY A 34 23.54 4.08 -4.34
N ARG A 35 23.93 5.14 -3.61
CA ARG A 35 23.34 5.54 -2.33
C ARG A 35 22.32 6.65 -2.58
N TYR A 36 21.20 6.58 -1.87
CA TYR A 36 20.15 7.60 -1.89
C TYR A 36 19.93 8.13 -0.49
N THR A 37 19.37 9.33 -0.39
CA THR A 37 18.99 9.93 0.87
C THR A 37 17.49 9.82 1.04
N VAL A 38 17.05 9.41 2.22
CA VAL A 38 15.65 9.44 2.64
C VAL A 38 15.47 10.32 3.85
N ASN A 39 14.32 10.97 3.96
CA ASN A 39 13.89 11.66 5.17
C ASN A 39 12.47 11.18 5.48
N LEU A 40 12.32 10.50 6.62
CA LEU A 40 11.06 9.87 6.99
C LEU A 40 10.05 10.92 7.47
N TYR A 41 10.47 11.95 8.20
CA TYR A 41 9.59 13.06 8.61
C TYR A 41 8.93 13.79 7.44
N SER A 42 9.71 14.19 6.42
CA SER A 42 9.18 14.83 5.21
C SER A 42 8.66 13.83 4.17
N TYR A 43 8.92 12.54 4.40
CA TYR A 43 8.59 11.42 3.53
C TYR A 43 9.06 11.64 2.10
N THR A 44 10.37 11.84 1.99
CA THR A 44 11.08 12.11 0.75
C THR A 44 12.23 11.14 0.52
N CYS A 45 12.56 10.93 -0.75
CA CYS A 45 13.75 10.19 -1.17
C CYS A 45 14.38 10.86 -2.40
N THR A 46 15.70 10.78 -2.56
CA THR A 46 16.41 11.32 -3.72
C THR A 46 16.50 10.34 -4.90
N CYS A 47 15.92 9.14 -4.81
CA CYS A 47 15.98 8.18 -5.91
C CYS A 47 15.08 8.57 -7.10
N PRO A 48 15.45 8.22 -8.35
CA PRO A 48 14.68 8.54 -9.55
C PRO A 48 13.20 8.16 -9.47
N ASP A 49 12.90 6.94 -9.00
CA ASP A 49 11.52 6.47 -8.77
C ASP A 49 10.71 7.47 -7.95
N PHE A 50 11.32 8.01 -6.89
CA PHE A 50 10.68 8.98 -6.04
C PHE A 50 10.52 10.33 -6.73
N THR A 51 11.62 10.91 -7.21
CA THR A 51 11.65 12.28 -7.75
C THR A 51 10.79 12.42 -9.00
N GLU A 52 10.73 11.39 -9.84
CA GLU A 52 10.02 11.42 -11.12
C GLU A 52 8.55 11.01 -10.99
N ARG A 53 8.21 10.13 -10.03
CA ARG A 53 6.88 9.51 -9.97
C ARG A 53 6.17 9.68 -8.63
N ARG A 54 6.84 9.35 -7.52
CA ARG A 54 6.20 9.28 -6.19
C ARG A 54 6.00 10.64 -5.53
N ALA A 55 6.90 11.60 -5.79
CA ALA A 55 6.91 12.92 -5.16
C ALA A 55 5.64 13.74 -5.46
N MET A 56 4.93 13.41 -6.54
CA MET A 56 3.66 14.04 -6.92
C MET A 56 2.48 13.64 -6.03
N ARG A 57 2.59 12.55 -5.27
CA ARG A 57 1.56 12.13 -4.30
C ARG A 57 1.60 13.00 -3.06
N PRO A 58 0.49 13.26 -2.36
CA PRO A 58 0.52 13.99 -1.10
C PRO A 58 1.44 13.35 -0.05
N ILE A 59 2.03 14.16 0.83
CA ILE A 59 2.72 13.63 2.02
C ILE A 59 1.71 12.83 2.84
N GLY A 60 2.12 11.66 3.33
CA GLY A 60 1.26 10.71 4.02
C GLY A 60 0.62 9.65 3.12
N ASP A 61 0.55 9.82 1.79
CA ASP A 61 0.04 8.79 0.89
C ASP A 61 0.98 7.57 0.88
N LEU A 62 0.52 6.37 1.23
CA LEU A 62 1.35 5.15 1.18
C LEU A 62 1.87 4.86 -0.24
N GLY A 63 1.16 5.28 -1.28
CA GLY A 63 1.62 5.24 -2.67
C GLY A 63 2.83 6.13 -2.96
N ARG A 64 3.22 7.02 -2.04
CA ARG A 64 4.44 7.83 -2.10
C ARG A 64 5.71 7.05 -1.73
N SER A 65 5.60 5.85 -1.14
CA SER A 65 6.76 5.04 -0.81
C SER A 65 7.47 4.54 -2.07
N CYS A 66 8.73 4.91 -2.25
CA CYS A 66 9.66 4.12 -3.07
C CYS A 66 10.22 2.95 -2.23
N LYS A 67 10.98 2.05 -2.86
CA LYS A 67 11.59 0.90 -2.15
C LYS A 67 12.52 1.36 -1.01
N HIS A 68 13.20 2.49 -1.18
CA HIS A 68 14.14 3.03 -0.20
C HIS A 68 13.43 3.59 1.04
N LEU A 69 12.31 4.31 0.83
CA LEU A 69 11.46 4.76 1.93
C LEU A 69 10.91 3.56 2.69
N ARG A 70 10.36 2.56 1.99
CA ARG A 70 9.90 1.32 2.59
C ARG A 70 10.99 0.64 3.43
N ASP A 71 12.20 0.49 2.88
CA ASP A 71 13.29 -0.18 3.58
C ASP A 71 13.74 0.60 4.82
N ALA A 72 13.82 1.92 4.73
CA ALA A 72 14.14 2.77 5.89
C ALA A 72 13.06 2.66 6.97
N VAL A 73 11.79 2.66 6.58
CA VAL A 73 10.65 2.45 7.48
C VAL A 73 10.70 1.07 8.14
N LEU A 74 11.02 0.01 7.39
CA LEU A 74 11.16 -1.35 7.91
C LEU A 74 12.41 -1.56 8.77
N SER A 75 13.39 -0.65 8.70
CA SER A 75 14.57 -0.67 9.57
C SER A 75 14.31 -0.07 10.95
N LEU A 76 13.18 0.62 11.13
CA LEU A 76 12.70 1.08 12.42
C LEU A 76 12.07 -0.08 13.19
N ASP A 77 11.88 0.11 14.50
CA ASP A 77 10.93 -0.71 15.25
C ASP A 77 9.53 -0.48 14.66
N THR A 78 9.11 -1.39 13.78
CA THR A 78 7.83 -1.26 13.08
C THR A 78 6.65 -1.32 14.03
N ASP A 79 6.80 -1.91 15.23
CA ASP A 79 5.71 -1.95 16.19
C ASP A 79 5.51 -0.61 16.91
N ALA A 80 6.49 0.29 16.81
CA ALA A 80 6.43 1.65 17.33
C ALA A 80 5.70 2.64 16.39
N PHE A 81 5.38 2.28 15.14
CA PHE A 81 4.68 3.20 14.23
C PHE A 81 3.59 2.52 13.37
N GLY A 82 2.51 3.27 13.12
CA GLY A 82 1.43 2.87 12.23
C GLY A 82 0.48 1.82 12.81
N ASP A 83 -0.73 1.75 12.26
CA ASP A 83 -1.66 0.66 12.54
C ASP A 83 -1.18 -0.67 11.94
N GLU A 84 -1.84 -1.78 12.29
CA GLU A 84 -1.49 -3.09 11.76
C GLU A 84 -1.58 -3.16 10.23
N LEU A 85 -2.60 -2.55 9.62
CA LEU A 85 -2.81 -2.55 8.18
C LEU A 85 -1.62 -1.92 7.45
N THR A 86 -1.19 -0.75 7.91
CA THR A 86 -0.02 -0.03 7.41
C THR A 86 1.23 -0.89 7.52
N ARG A 87 1.44 -1.56 8.66
CA ARG A 87 2.58 -2.47 8.88
C ARG A 87 2.58 -3.64 7.90
N VAL A 88 1.43 -4.29 7.68
CA VAL A 88 1.30 -5.41 6.75
C VAL A 88 1.50 -4.96 5.30
N ILE A 89 1.04 -3.76 4.92
CA ILE A 89 1.29 -3.16 3.60
C ILE A 89 2.80 -2.96 3.38
N PHE A 90 3.50 -2.36 4.34
CA PHE A 90 4.96 -2.18 4.23
C PHE A 90 5.71 -3.52 4.21
N LYS A 91 5.36 -4.47 5.08
CA LYS A 91 6.01 -5.79 5.14
C LYS A 91 5.71 -6.66 3.92
N SER A 92 4.69 -6.32 3.13
CA SER A 92 4.32 -7.05 1.92
C SER A 92 5.51 -7.23 0.96
N PRO A 93 5.80 -8.47 0.49
CA PRO A 93 6.93 -8.72 -0.41
C PRO A 93 6.71 -8.19 -1.82
N HIS A 94 5.47 -7.80 -2.16
CA HIS A 94 5.12 -7.26 -3.47
C HIS A 94 5.10 -5.74 -3.52
N GLY A 95 5.22 -5.07 -2.36
CA GLY A 95 5.34 -3.62 -2.28
C GLY A 95 6.72 -3.10 -2.70
N PRO A 96 6.89 -1.76 -2.78
CA PRO A 96 5.86 -0.75 -2.55
C PRO A 96 4.84 -0.68 -3.71
N TYR A 97 3.61 -0.27 -3.37
CA TYR A 97 2.52 -0.10 -4.34
C TYR A 97 2.47 1.34 -4.83
N GLU A 98 2.16 1.55 -6.11
CA GLU A 98 2.02 2.88 -6.73
C GLU A 98 0.69 3.55 -6.41
N ARG A 99 -0.32 2.74 -6.17
CA ARG A 99 -1.65 3.17 -5.76
C ARG A 99 -2.11 2.28 -4.65
N ILE A 100 -2.61 2.89 -3.58
CA ILE A 100 -3.23 2.17 -2.48
C ILE A 100 -4.53 2.88 -2.17
N TRP A 101 -5.59 2.09 -2.05
CA TRP A 101 -6.89 2.58 -1.63
C TRP A 101 -7.34 1.87 -0.36
N PHE A 102 -8.07 2.57 0.49
CA PHE A 102 -8.78 2.02 1.64
C PHE A 102 -10.27 2.02 1.40
N ALA A 103 -10.95 0.95 1.82
CA ALA A 103 -12.40 0.84 1.82
C ALA A 103 -12.87 0.22 3.13
N PRO A 104 -14.11 0.50 3.58
CA PRO A 104 -14.71 -0.26 4.66
C PRO A 104 -14.83 -1.73 4.23
N GLY A 105 -14.40 -2.64 5.09
CA GLY A 105 -14.65 -4.05 4.93
C GLY A 105 -15.85 -4.53 5.78
N PRO A 106 -16.09 -5.84 5.79
CA PRO A 106 -17.17 -6.45 6.55
C PRO A 106 -16.99 -6.18 8.05
N GLU A 107 -18.12 -5.98 8.74
CA GLU A 107 -18.13 -5.75 10.20
C GLU A 107 -17.38 -4.48 10.68
N GLY A 108 -17.10 -3.55 9.76
CA GLY A 108 -16.56 -2.23 10.09
C GLY A 108 -15.03 -2.16 10.14
N ASP A 109 -14.33 -3.19 9.68
CA ASP A 109 -12.88 -3.14 9.46
C ASP A 109 -12.50 -2.30 8.23
N VAL A 110 -11.20 -2.16 7.96
CA VAL A 110 -10.68 -1.41 6.82
C VAL A 110 -9.90 -2.34 5.91
N MET A 111 -10.35 -2.50 4.67
CA MET A 111 -9.55 -3.19 3.66
C MET A 111 -8.62 -2.22 2.96
N ALA A 112 -7.48 -2.74 2.47
CA ALA A 112 -6.64 -2.02 1.53
C ALA A 112 -6.46 -2.76 0.21
N LEU A 113 -6.36 -2.01 -0.87
CA LEU A 113 -6.03 -2.52 -2.19
C LEU A 113 -4.78 -1.82 -2.72
N GLY A 114 -3.69 -2.57 -2.88
CA GLY A 114 -2.44 -2.11 -3.46
C GLY A 114 -2.29 -2.53 -4.91
N MET A 115 -1.81 -1.62 -5.76
CA MET A 115 -1.56 -1.87 -7.18
C MET A 115 -0.18 -1.39 -7.59
N ARG A 116 0.42 -2.12 -8.55
CA ARG A 116 1.65 -1.73 -9.24
C ARG A 116 1.37 -1.69 -10.73
N SER A 117 1.80 -0.63 -11.43
CA SER A 117 1.58 -0.53 -12.88
C SER A 117 2.36 -1.57 -13.69
N ASP A 118 3.45 -2.13 -13.15
CA ASP A 118 4.29 -3.11 -13.83
C ASP A 118 3.81 -4.57 -13.64
N LYS A 119 2.70 -4.79 -12.94
CA LYS A 119 2.15 -6.12 -12.66
C LYS A 119 0.64 -6.12 -12.84
N PRO A 120 0.04 -7.18 -13.43
CA PRO A 120 -1.41 -7.27 -13.57
C PRO A 120 -2.11 -7.66 -12.26
N TRP A 121 -1.38 -7.83 -11.16
CA TRP A 121 -1.91 -8.31 -9.90
C TRP A 121 -2.28 -7.17 -8.95
N LEU A 122 -3.43 -7.31 -8.31
CA LEU A 122 -3.83 -6.51 -7.16
C LEU A 122 -3.43 -7.23 -5.87
N SER A 123 -2.98 -6.48 -4.87
CA SER A 123 -2.80 -6.98 -3.50
C SER A 123 -3.93 -6.45 -2.63
N LEU A 124 -4.85 -7.34 -2.25
CA LEU A 124 -5.87 -7.06 -1.26
C LEU A 124 -5.33 -7.38 0.14
N PHE A 125 -5.54 -6.48 1.09
CA PHE A 125 -5.27 -6.67 2.50
C PHE A 125 -6.60 -6.66 3.23
N HIS A 126 -6.95 -7.79 3.85
CA HIS A 126 -8.25 -8.04 4.47
C HIS A 126 -8.07 -8.86 5.75
N ARG A 127 -8.94 -8.65 6.75
CA ARG A 127 -9.02 -9.51 7.93
C ARG A 127 -10.16 -10.50 7.72
N GLY A 128 -9.93 -11.78 8.01
CA GLY A 128 -10.98 -12.79 7.83
C GLY A 128 -12.11 -12.73 8.85
N GLY A 129 -11.99 -11.86 9.87
CA GLY A 129 -13.01 -11.59 10.86
C GLY A 129 -12.52 -10.72 12.02
N PRO A 130 -13.37 -10.42 13.01
CA PRO A 130 -12.99 -9.66 14.20
C PRO A 130 -11.87 -10.33 14.98
N GLY A 131 -10.84 -9.55 15.30
CA GLY A 131 -9.67 -10.03 16.05
C GLY A 131 -8.65 -10.81 15.24
N GLU A 132 -8.90 -11.07 13.95
CA GLU A 132 -7.92 -11.68 13.05
C GLU A 132 -6.89 -10.66 12.55
N SER A 133 -5.70 -11.16 12.22
CA SER A 133 -4.65 -10.36 11.61
C SER A 133 -4.89 -10.13 10.11
N TYR A 134 -4.37 -9.01 9.59
CA TYR A 134 -4.46 -8.73 8.17
C TYR A 134 -3.69 -9.76 7.33
N THR A 135 -4.36 -10.32 6.34
CA THR A 135 -3.77 -11.23 5.35
C THR A 135 -3.72 -10.56 3.98
N ARG A 136 -2.65 -10.82 3.22
CA ARG A 136 -2.51 -10.35 1.84
C ARG A 136 -2.97 -11.42 0.85
N TYR A 137 -3.97 -11.10 0.07
CA TYR A 137 -4.47 -11.90 -1.04
C TYR A 137 -4.07 -11.26 -2.38
N GLY A 138 -3.64 -12.08 -3.33
CA GLY A 138 -3.34 -11.62 -4.70
C GLY A 138 -4.52 -11.91 -5.62
N TYR A 139 -5.03 -10.91 -6.34
CA TYR A 139 -6.09 -11.09 -7.33
C TYR A 139 -5.67 -10.63 -8.71
N HIS A 140 -5.93 -11.45 -9.74
CA HIS A 140 -5.74 -11.11 -11.13
C HIS A 140 -7.09 -10.72 -11.75
N PRO A 141 -7.30 -9.44 -12.11
CA PRO A 141 -8.59 -8.93 -12.58
C PRO A 141 -8.99 -9.52 -13.94
N GLU A 142 -8.06 -9.64 -14.88
CA GLU A 142 -8.36 -10.14 -16.23
C GLU A 142 -8.62 -11.66 -16.25
N GLU A 143 -7.73 -12.44 -15.62
CA GLU A 143 -7.88 -13.89 -15.46
C GLU A 143 -8.91 -14.31 -14.40
N LYS A 144 -9.52 -13.34 -13.69
CA LYS A 144 -10.54 -13.53 -12.65
C LYS A 144 -10.16 -14.60 -11.60
N ARG A 145 -8.89 -14.63 -11.18
CA ARG A 145 -8.39 -15.66 -10.24
C ARG A 145 -7.57 -15.11 -9.09
N TRP A 146 -7.50 -15.91 -8.04
CA TRP A 146 -6.68 -15.65 -6.86
C TRP A 146 -5.29 -16.32 -7.00
N ALA A 147 -4.27 -15.68 -6.45
CA ALA A 147 -2.93 -16.26 -6.41
C ALA A 147 -2.93 -17.50 -5.49
N TYR A 148 -2.34 -18.59 -5.95
CA TYR A 148 -2.23 -19.86 -5.20
C TYR A 148 -3.57 -20.37 -4.65
N ASP A 149 -4.68 -20.10 -5.36
CA ASP A 149 -6.05 -20.42 -4.94
C ASP A 149 -6.43 -19.92 -3.54
N SER A 150 -5.67 -18.96 -3.00
CA SER A 150 -5.87 -18.39 -1.68
C SER A 150 -6.96 -17.32 -1.77
N ARG A 151 -8.21 -17.75 -1.65
CA ARG A 151 -9.38 -16.87 -1.66
C ARG A 151 -9.59 -16.25 -0.27
N PRO A 152 -9.89 -14.95 -0.18
CA PRO A 152 -10.34 -14.37 1.07
C PRO A 152 -11.73 -14.91 1.44
N PRO A 153 -12.12 -14.83 2.71
CA PRO A 153 -13.53 -14.93 3.08
C PRO A 153 -14.32 -13.76 2.43
N GLU A 154 -15.65 -13.89 2.39
CA GLU A 154 -16.54 -12.92 1.73
C GLU A 154 -16.19 -12.59 0.26
N VAL A 155 -15.62 -13.55 -0.48
CA VAL A 155 -15.08 -13.35 -1.84
C VAL A 155 -16.02 -12.61 -2.79
N GLU A 156 -17.32 -12.92 -2.78
CA GLU A 156 -18.30 -12.29 -3.68
C GLU A 156 -18.52 -10.80 -3.37
N MET A 157 -18.57 -10.44 -2.09
CA MET A 157 -18.67 -9.04 -1.67
C MET A 157 -17.41 -8.28 -2.08
N ILE A 158 -16.23 -8.86 -1.84
CA ILE A 158 -14.94 -8.27 -2.21
C ILE A 158 -14.88 -8.04 -3.72
N LEU A 159 -15.25 -9.03 -4.54
CA LEU A 159 -15.30 -8.88 -5.99
C LEU A 159 -16.26 -7.75 -6.41
N GLY A 160 -17.42 -7.64 -5.76
CA GLY A 160 -18.35 -6.53 -5.96
C GLY A 160 -17.71 -5.16 -5.65
N LEU A 161 -16.94 -5.06 -4.57
CA LEU A 161 -16.23 -3.84 -4.19
C LEU A 161 -15.09 -3.51 -5.16
N LEU A 162 -14.38 -4.51 -5.68
CA LEU A 162 -13.30 -4.29 -6.66
C LEU A 162 -13.81 -3.65 -7.96
N LYS A 163 -15.07 -3.92 -8.36
CA LYS A 163 -15.71 -3.27 -9.53
C LYS A 163 -15.91 -1.75 -9.35
N SER A 164 -15.78 -1.25 -8.12
CA SER A 164 -15.93 0.17 -7.80
C SER A 164 -14.60 0.90 -7.64
N VAL A 165 -13.46 0.22 -7.78
CA VAL A 165 -12.14 0.84 -7.63
C VAL A 165 -11.90 1.77 -8.82
N PRO A 166 -11.51 3.04 -8.58
CA PRO A 166 -11.10 3.93 -9.65
C PRO A 166 -9.95 3.33 -10.46
N ASP A 167 -10.02 3.43 -11.78
CA ASP A 167 -8.98 2.99 -12.71
C ASP A 167 -8.71 1.47 -12.80
N ILE A 168 -9.60 0.63 -12.25
CA ILE A 168 -9.59 -0.82 -12.50
C ILE A 168 -10.78 -1.17 -13.39
N THR A 169 -10.49 -1.67 -14.59
CA THR A 169 -11.51 -2.22 -15.49
C THR A 169 -11.65 -3.72 -15.21
N LEU A 170 -12.68 -4.11 -14.47
CA LEU A 170 -13.08 -5.51 -14.37
C LEU A 170 -14.07 -5.79 -15.50
N ASN A 171 -13.68 -6.60 -16.49
CA ASN A 171 -14.60 -7.06 -17.52
C ASN A 171 -15.53 -8.11 -16.90
N ASP A 172 -16.85 -7.93 -17.05
CA ASP A 172 -17.88 -8.85 -16.52
C ASP A 172 -17.77 -10.27 -17.08
#